data_AF-A0A3S5JES0-F1
#
_entry.id   AF-A0A3S5JES0-F1
#
_cell.length_a   1.000
_cell.length_b   1.000
_cell.length_c   1.000
_cell.angle_alpha   90.00
_cell.angle_beta   90.00
_cell.angle_gamma   90.00
#
_symmetry.space_group_name_H-M   'P 1'
#
loop_
_entity.id
_entity.type
_entity.pdbx_description
1 polymer ?
#
loop_
_entity_poly.entity_id
_entity_poly.type
_entity_poly.pdbx_seq_one_letter_code
_entity_poly.pdbx_strand_id
1 'polypeptide(L)'
;MQDKRLAYSAMFLSVALFAVIGYIDHYALLAYHGIDGPILRWVYGFFMKFGPLHQKYLGKLLLLMSIVAAVMLYHPKKIAGKTYTKGVLYLTLGIIFFGVGDALKVPNIVLYWSSIPCYFLGFLFSLLGSVHLFQVLSFTDLSKEDPFNDGNETFQQMEQKIDTPYSVNIPYDYRFKGKIRKGWVNFVNLFRALLIIGTPGSGKSFALFEEIIEQLIGKMFTLLIYDFKFDTLSRIAYNHWLKKKEQLGTDDPEKLGSLPGFYTISFDDPERTHRNNPISPYLMKSQIDASDAATIIMKNLNKEWIKQNDFFSRSAI
;
A
#
# COMPACT_ATOMS: atom_id res chain seq x y z
N MET A 1 -11.02 -16.22 -4.83
CA MET A 1 -11.45 -17.64 -4.87
C MET A 1 -12.22 -17.99 -6.15
N GLN A 2 -13.05 -17.09 -6.69
CA GLN A 2 -13.79 -17.32 -7.94
C GLN A 2 -12.87 -17.58 -9.15
N ASP A 3 -11.78 -16.82 -9.30
CA ASP A 3 -10.86 -16.99 -10.43
C ASP A 3 -10.16 -18.35 -10.48
N LYS A 4 -9.83 -18.92 -9.31
CA LYS A 4 -9.22 -20.26 -9.22
C LYS A 4 -10.18 -21.35 -9.68
N ARG A 5 -11.47 -21.25 -9.34
CA ARG A 5 -12.49 -22.22 -9.78
C ARG A 5 -12.71 -22.15 -11.30
N LEU A 6 -12.69 -20.94 -11.86
CA LEU A 6 -12.78 -20.72 -13.30
C LEU A 6 -11.60 -21.35 -14.05
N ALA A 7 -10.38 -21.16 -13.53
CA ALA A 7 -9.17 -21.75 -14.09
C ALA A 7 -9.19 -23.29 -14.12
N TYR A 8 -9.56 -23.94 -13.00
CA TYR A 8 -9.67 -25.40 -12.96
C TYR A 8 -10.75 -25.93 -13.92
N SER A 9 -11.86 -25.19 -14.07
CA SER A 9 -12.93 -25.55 -15.00
C SER A 9 -12.45 -25.49 -16.47
N ALA A 10 -11.69 -24.47 -16.83
CA ALA A 10 -11.11 -24.34 -18.17
C ALA A 10 -10.04 -25.41 -18.46
N MET A 11 -9.21 -25.76 -17.47
CA MET A 11 -8.28 -26.88 -17.57
C MET A 11 -9.00 -28.21 -17.80
N PHE A 12 -10.05 -28.49 -17.02
CA PHE A 12 -10.88 -29.69 -17.20
C PHE A 12 -11.50 -29.73 -18.60
N LEU A 13 -12.02 -28.61 -19.10
CA LEU A 13 -12.57 -28.51 -20.45
C LEU A 13 -11.53 -28.83 -21.53
N SER A 14 -10.29 -28.34 -21.39
CA SER A 14 -9.21 -28.63 -22.35
C SER A 14 -8.82 -30.11 -22.38
N VAL A 15 -8.83 -30.78 -21.23
CA VAL A 15 -8.57 -32.23 -21.11
C VAL A 15 -9.74 -33.05 -21.66
N ALA A 16 -10.98 -32.62 -21.41
CA ALA A 16 -12.16 -33.25 -21.97
C ALA A 16 -12.18 -33.15 -23.51
N LEU A 17 -11.86 -31.98 -24.06
CA LEU A 17 -11.71 -31.79 -25.51
C LEU A 17 -10.59 -32.65 -26.09
N PHE A 18 -9.45 -32.75 -25.39
CA PHE A 18 -8.35 -33.63 -25.78
C PHE A 18 -8.80 -35.10 -25.88
N ALA A 19 -9.55 -35.59 -24.89
CA ALA A 19 -10.06 -36.96 -24.89
C ALA A 19 -11.08 -37.20 -26.01
N VAL A 20 -12.02 -36.27 -26.22
CA VAL A 20 -13.07 -36.38 -27.24
C VAL A 20 -12.48 -36.34 -28.65
N ILE A 21 -11.62 -35.37 -28.95
CA ILE A 21 -10.98 -35.26 -30.27
C ILE A 21 -10.07 -36.47 -30.52
N GLY A 22 -9.31 -36.89 -29.50
CA GLY A 22 -8.46 -38.07 -29.59
C GLY A 22 -9.24 -39.35 -29.86
N TYR A 23 -10.40 -39.50 -29.23
CA TYR A 23 -11.31 -40.63 -29.44
C TYR A 23 -11.86 -40.67 -30.87
N ILE A 24 -12.34 -39.53 -31.38
CA ILE A 24 -12.86 -39.43 -32.76
C ILE A 24 -11.75 -39.72 -33.77
N ASP A 25 -10.57 -39.11 -33.58
CA ASP A 25 -9.43 -39.19 -34.51
C ASP A 25 -8.84 -40.59 -34.64
N HIS A 26 -8.94 -41.42 -33.60
CA HIS A 26 -8.35 -42.76 -33.55
C HIS A 26 -9.40 -43.88 -33.47
N TYR A 27 -10.68 -43.57 -33.67
CA TYR A 27 -11.76 -44.56 -33.61
C TYR A 27 -11.56 -45.70 -34.63
N ALA A 28 -10.96 -45.42 -35.79
CA ALA A 28 -10.68 -46.43 -36.80
C ALA A 28 -9.76 -47.56 -36.30
N LEU A 29 -8.84 -47.28 -35.36
CA LEU A 29 -8.03 -48.32 -34.71
C LEU A 29 -8.89 -49.21 -33.81
N LEU A 30 -9.81 -48.63 -33.06
CA LEU A 30 -10.72 -49.40 -32.19
C LEU A 30 -11.60 -50.33 -33.00
N ALA A 31 -12.11 -49.86 -34.14
CA ALA A 31 -12.87 -50.67 -35.09
C ALA A 31 -12.01 -51.77 -35.74
N TYR A 32 -10.76 -51.46 -36.10
CA TYR A 32 -9.84 -52.46 -36.67
C TYR A 32 -9.56 -53.64 -35.73
N HIS A 33 -9.44 -53.38 -34.42
CA HIS A 33 -9.20 -54.43 -33.41
C HIS A 33 -10.49 -55.09 -32.89
N GLY A 34 -11.66 -54.77 -33.46
CA GLY A 34 -12.95 -55.32 -33.03
C GLY A 34 -13.38 -54.90 -31.62
N ILE A 35 -12.85 -53.78 -31.12
CA ILE A 35 -13.16 -53.24 -29.78
C ILE A 35 -14.38 -52.29 -29.87
N ASP A 36 -15.02 -52.16 -31.04
CA ASP A 36 -16.12 -51.23 -31.32
C ASP A 36 -17.51 -51.74 -30.86
N GLY A 37 -17.65 -51.96 -29.55
CA GLY A 37 -18.93 -52.35 -28.96
C GLY A 37 -20.08 -51.35 -29.23
N PRO A 38 -21.35 -51.76 -29.01
CA PRO A 38 -22.53 -50.94 -29.32
C PRO A 38 -22.50 -49.55 -28.67
N ILE A 39 -22.01 -49.48 -27.43
CA ILE A 39 -21.89 -48.24 -26.66
C ILE A 39 -20.84 -47.31 -27.29
N LEU A 40 -19.66 -47.82 -27.63
CA LEU A 40 -18.59 -47.03 -28.23
C LEU A 40 -19.02 -46.51 -29.61
N ARG A 41 -19.68 -47.34 -30.42
CA ARG A 41 -20.22 -46.89 -31.72
C ARG A 41 -21.29 -45.80 -31.56
N TRP A 42 -22.15 -45.90 -30.56
CA TRP A 42 -23.13 -44.87 -30.23
C TRP A 42 -22.47 -43.56 -29.80
N VAL A 43 -21.46 -43.62 -28.91
CA VAL A 43 -20.69 -42.45 -28.45
C VAL A 43 -19.95 -41.78 -29.62
N TYR A 44 -19.30 -42.57 -30.48
CA TYR A 44 -18.68 -42.06 -31.70
C TYR A 44 -19.71 -41.36 -32.61
N GLY A 45 -20.85 -42.01 -32.87
CA GLY A 45 -21.94 -41.43 -33.65
C GLY A 45 -22.53 -40.14 -33.05
N PHE A 46 -22.56 -40.02 -31.72
CA PHE A 46 -22.97 -38.79 -31.04
C PHE A 46 -21.98 -37.65 -31.31
N PHE A 47 -20.68 -37.89 -31.14
CA PHE A 47 -19.67 -36.85 -31.35
C PHE A 47 -19.51 -36.43 -32.81
N MET A 48 -19.74 -37.35 -33.77
CA MET A 48 -19.74 -37.06 -35.20
C MET A 48 -20.83 -36.07 -35.63
N LYS A 49 -21.88 -35.85 -34.81
CA LYS A 49 -22.88 -34.79 -35.06
C LYS A 49 -22.31 -33.38 -34.92
N PHE A 50 -21.20 -33.22 -34.20
CA PHE A 50 -20.56 -31.92 -33.98
C PHE A 50 -19.51 -31.65 -35.05
N GLY A 51 -19.93 -30.93 -36.09
CA GLY A 51 -19.09 -30.55 -37.23
C GLY A 51 -17.67 -30.06 -36.88
N PRO A 52 -17.49 -29.18 -35.89
CA PRO A 52 -16.16 -28.68 -35.55
C PRO A 52 -15.20 -29.70 -34.92
N LEU A 53 -15.71 -30.77 -34.29
CA LEU A 53 -14.88 -31.72 -33.54
C LEU A 53 -14.21 -32.77 -34.44
N HIS A 54 -14.87 -33.19 -35.51
CA HIS A 54 -14.38 -34.23 -36.43
C HIS A 54 -13.61 -33.70 -37.65
N GLN A 55 -13.60 -32.38 -37.86
CA GLN A 55 -12.82 -31.77 -38.95
C GLN A 55 -11.33 -31.75 -38.59
N LYS A 56 -10.51 -32.28 -39.50
CA LYS A 56 -9.05 -32.51 -39.34
C LYS A 56 -8.31 -31.37 -38.65
N TYR A 57 -8.47 -30.13 -39.13
CA TYR A 57 -7.75 -28.97 -38.61
C TYR A 57 -8.55 -28.19 -37.56
N LEU A 58 -9.89 -28.14 -37.70
CA LEU A 58 -10.75 -27.31 -36.86
C LEU A 58 -10.83 -27.86 -35.42
N GLY A 59 -10.91 -29.19 -35.25
CA GLY A 59 -10.92 -29.80 -33.92
C GLY A 59 -9.64 -29.50 -33.14
N LYS A 60 -8.48 -29.61 -33.80
CA LYS A 60 -7.18 -29.34 -33.19
C LYS A 60 -6.95 -27.85 -32.92
N LEU A 61 -7.48 -26.97 -33.77
CA LEU A 61 -7.49 -25.53 -33.50
C LEU A 61 -8.32 -25.21 -32.26
N LEU A 62 -9.53 -25.80 -32.12
CA LEU A 62 -10.36 -25.65 -30.93
C LEU A 62 -9.65 -26.17 -29.67
N LEU A 63 -8.97 -27.32 -29.78
CA LEU A 63 -8.16 -27.85 -28.70
C LEU A 63 -7.04 -26.87 -28.31
N LEU A 64 -6.27 -26.37 -29.28
CA LEU A 64 -5.19 -25.40 -29.04
C LEU A 64 -5.73 -24.12 -28.36
N MET A 65 -6.83 -23.58 -28.86
CA MET A 65 -7.49 -22.40 -28.27
C MET A 65 -7.95 -22.66 -26.84
N SER A 66 -8.51 -23.84 -26.57
CA SER A 66 -8.93 -24.23 -25.22
C SER A 66 -7.75 -24.34 -24.25
N ILE A 67 -6.61 -24.86 -24.71
CA ILE A 67 -5.38 -24.96 -23.92
C ILE A 67 -4.85 -23.56 -23.59
N VAL A 68 -4.73 -22.69 -24.60
CA VAL A 68 -4.25 -21.32 -24.42
C VAL A 68 -5.18 -20.54 -23.47
N ALA A 69 -6.50 -20.65 -23.65
CA ALA A 69 -7.48 -20.02 -22.76
C ALA A 69 -7.40 -20.56 -21.33
N ALA A 70 -7.30 -21.88 -21.15
CA ALA A 70 -7.19 -22.50 -19.83
C ALA A 70 -5.93 -22.04 -19.08
N VAL A 71 -4.80 -21.97 -19.79
CA VAL A 71 -3.54 -21.49 -19.21
C VAL A 71 -3.60 -20.01 -18.90
N MET A 72 -4.22 -19.19 -19.76
CA MET A 72 -4.42 -17.76 -19.50
C MET A 72 -5.22 -17.54 -18.21
N LEU A 73 -6.34 -18.26 -18.03
CA LEU A 73 -7.17 -18.17 -16.83
C LEU A 73 -6.44 -18.64 -15.57
N TYR A 74 -5.53 -19.62 -15.69
CA TYR A 74 -4.74 -20.12 -14.59
C TYR A 74 -3.71 -19.11 -14.04
N HIS A 75 -3.35 -18.09 -14.82
CA HIS A 75 -2.34 -17.08 -14.44
C HIS A 75 -1.05 -17.71 -13.90
N PRO A 76 -0.23 -18.35 -14.77
CA PRO A 76 0.99 -19.03 -14.35
C PRO A 76 1.93 -18.11 -13.56
N LYS A 77 2.47 -18.61 -12.44
CA LYS A 77 3.50 -17.90 -11.66
C LYS A 77 4.69 -17.56 -12.56
N LYS A 78 5.08 -16.29 -12.58
CA LYS A 78 6.22 -15.79 -13.36
C LYS A 78 7.53 -16.36 -12.80
N ILE A 79 8.46 -16.72 -13.68
CA ILE A 79 9.74 -17.34 -13.30
C ILE A 79 10.87 -16.62 -14.05
N ALA A 80 11.87 -16.14 -13.31
CA ALA A 80 13.05 -15.49 -13.87
C ALA A 80 13.87 -16.46 -14.75
N GLY A 81 14.48 -15.97 -15.83
CA GLY A 81 15.34 -16.75 -16.74
C GLY A 81 14.62 -17.55 -17.84
N LYS A 82 13.28 -17.51 -17.89
CA LYS A 82 12.51 -18.04 -19.03
C LYS A 82 12.48 -17.02 -20.18
N THR A 83 12.64 -17.51 -21.41
CA THR A 83 12.71 -16.68 -22.62
C THR A 83 11.46 -16.85 -23.47
N TYR A 84 10.98 -15.77 -24.09
CA TYR A 84 9.83 -15.80 -24.99
C TYR A 84 10.05 -16.80 -26.14
N THR A 85 11.27 -16.85 -26.69
CA THR A 85 11.68 -17.77 -27.76
C THR A 85 11.45 -19.24 -27.42
N LYS A 86 11.75 -19.67 -26.18
CA LYS A 86 11.52 -21.04 -25.72
C LYS A 86 10.02 -21.38 -25.63
N GLY A 87 9.21 -20.42 -25.18
CA GLY A 87 7.75 -20.60 -25.12
C GLY A 87 7.13 -20.77 -26.51
N VAL A 88 7.53 -19.92 -27.46
CA VAL A 88 7.11 -20.05 -28.87
C VAL A 88 7.59 -21.38 -29.46
N LEU A 89 8.84 -21.78 -29.22
CA LEU A 89 9.39 -23.05 -29.72
C LEU A 89 8.59 -24.27 -29.25
N TYR A 90 8.19 -24.34 -27.97
CA TYR A 90 7.37 -25.45 -27.50
C TYR A 90 5.96 -25.43 -28.12
N LEU A 91 5.36 -24.26 -28.30
CA LEU A 91 4.04 -24.15 -28.92
C LEU A 91 4.08 -24.57 -30.40
N THR A 92 5.12 -24.18 -31.14
CA THR A 92 5.31 -24.59 -32.53
C THR A 92 5.58 -26.09 -32.64
N LEU A 93 6.39 -26.66 -31.74
CA LEU A 93 6.57 -28.12 -31.66
C LEU A 93 5.24 -28.84 -31.43
N GLY A 94 4.38 -28.34 -30.55
CA GLY A 94 3.04 -28.91 -30.32
C GLY A 94 2.18 -28.94 -31.59
N ILE A 95 2.16 -27.83 -32.35
CA ILE A 95 1.45 -27.73 -33.64
C ILE A 95 2.04 -28.71 -34.67
N ILE A 96 3.37 -28.82 -34.73
CA ILE A 96 4.05 -29.76 -35.63
C ILE A 96 3.67 -31.20 -35.29
N PHE A 97 3.70 -31.60 -34.01
CA PHE A 97 3.31 -32.95 -33.59
C PHE A 97 1.85 -33.27 -33.93
N PHE A 98 0.94 -32.30 -33.80
CA PHE A 98 -0.44 -32.45 -34.26
C PHE A 98 -0.54 -32.66 -35.77
N GLY A 99 0.25 -31.94 -36.57
CA GLY A 99 0.30 -32.10 -38.03
C GLY A 99 0.94 -33.42 -38.48
N VAL A 100 2.05 -33.82 -37.85
CA VAL A 100 2.73 -35.11 -38.10
C VAL A 100 1.81 -36.28 -37.73
N GLY A 101 1.13 -36.20 -36.59
CA GLY A 101 0.15 -37.23 -36.19
C GLY A 101 -0.94 -37.43 -37.24
N ASP A 102 -1.41 -36.38 -37.91
CA ASP A 102 -2.35 -36.53 -39.02
C ASP A 102 -1.74 -37.08 -40.29
N ALA A 103 -0.49 -36.72 -40.61
CA ALA A 103 0.20 -37.22 -41.78
C ALA A 103 0.47 -38.73 -41.69
N LEU A 104 0.61 -39.25 -40.47
CA LEU A 104 0.84 -40.67 -40.18
C LEU A 104 -0.42 -41.55 -40.27
N LYS A 105 -1.63 -40.96 -40.38
CA LYS A 105 -2.91 -41.67 -40.56
C LYS A 105 -3.07 -42.19 -42.00
N VAL A 106 -2.11 -42.97 -42.47
CA VAL A 106 -2.12 -43.64 -43.78
C VAL A 106 -2.69 -45.07 -43.66
N PRO A 107 -3.05 -45.75 -44.77
CA PRO A 107 -3.50 -47.15 -44.79
C PRO A 107 -2.39 -48.17 -44.43
N ASN A 108 -1.67 -47.93 -43.35
CA ASN A 108 -0.66 -48.81 -42.77
C ASN A 108 -0.87 -48.80 -41.25
N ILE A 109 -1.18 -49.96 -40.68
CA ILE A 109 -1.56 -50.09 -39.27
C ILE A 109 -0.46 -49.62 -38.31
N VAL A 110 0.82 -49.83 -38.65
CA VAL A 110 1.96 -49.44 -37.81
C VAL A 110 2.11 -47.93 -37.77
N LEU A 111 2.00 -47.27 -38.93
CA LEU A 111 2.03 -45.80 -39.02
C LEU A 111 0.80 -45.16 -38.38
N TYR A 112 -0.36 -45.80 -38.48
CA TYR A 112 -1.54 -45.31 -37.79
C TYR A 112 -1.37 -45.39 -36.27
N TRP A 113 -0.79 -46.47 -35.73
CA TRP A 113 -0.47 -46.57 -34.30
C TRP A 113 0.50 -45.49 -33.81
N SER A 114 1.47 -45.07 -34.65
CA SER A 114 2.40 -44.00 -34.28
C SER A 114 1.77 -42.60 -34.24
N SER A 115 0.53 -42.43 -34.73
CA SER A 115 -0.21 -41.17 -34.61
C SER A 115 -0.67 -40.85 -33.17
N ILE A 116 -0.93 -41.87 -32.33
CA ILE A 116 -1.35 -41.71 -30.93
C ILE A 116 -0.30 -40.97 -30.07
N PRO A 117 0.97 -41.43 -30.02
CA PRO A 117 2.00 -40.72 -29.25
C PRO A 117 2.27 -39.32 -29.83
N CYS A 118 2.17 -39.12 -31.15
CA CYS A 118 2.27 -37.78 -31.74
C CYS A 118 1.14 -36.86 -31.26
N TYR A 119 -0.10 -37.36 -31.17
CA TYR A 119 -1.24 -36.59 -30.63
C TYR A 119 -1.02 -36.20 -29.16
N PHE A 120 -0.54 -37.14 -28.34
CA PHE A 120 -0.24 -36.88 -26.93
C PHE A 120 0.91 -35.88 -26.75
N LEU A 121 2.00 -36.03 -27.52
CA LEU A 121 3.12 -35.07 -27.51
C LEU A 121 2.68 -33.69 -28.00
N GLY A 122 1.81 -33.62 -29.01
CA GLY A 122 1.21 -32.37 -29.48
C GLY A 122 0.51 -31.62 -28.36
N PHE A 123 -0.36 -32.31 -27.62
CA PHE A 123 -1.05 -31.73 -26.46
C PHE A 123 -0.07 -31.27 -25.36
N LEU A 124 0.90 -32.11 -25.01
CA LEU A 124 1.87 -31.82 -23.96
C LEU A 124 2.71 -30.58 -24.29
N PHE A 125 3.25 -30.50 -25.52
CA PHE A 125 4.06 -29.37 -25.97
C PHE A 125 3.23 -28.09 -26.12
N SER A 126 1.97 -28.18 -26.57
CA SER A 126 1.07 -27.02 -26.60
C SER A 126 0.75 -26.49 -25.20
N LEU A 127 0.56 -27.37 -24.21
CA LEU A 127 0.34 -26.98 -22.81
C LEU A 127 1.59 -26.37 -22.19
N LEU A 128 2.76 -27.02 -22.35
CA LEU A 128 4.03 -26.52 -21.84
C LEU A 128 4.42 -25.18 -22.48
N GLY A 129 4.24 -25.04 -23.80
CA GLY A 129 4.50 -23.81 -24.54
C GLY A 129 3.60 -22.67 -24.09
N SER A 130 2.31 -22.93 -23.94
CA SER A 130 1.35 -21.94 -23.42
C SER A 130 1.74 -21.49 -22.00
N VAL A 131 2.05 -22.42 -21.09
CA VAL A 131 2.49 -22.08 -19.73
C VAL A 131 3.76 -21.23 -19.78
N HIS A 132 4.77 -21.66 -20.53
CA HIS A 132 6.01 -20.91 -20.68
C HIS A 132 5.80 -19.50 -21.22
N LEU A 133 4.94 -19.33 -22.22
CA LEU A 133 4.66 -18.04 -22.84
C LEU A 133 3.98 -17.09 -21.84
N PHE A 134 2.96 -17.55 -21.13
CA PHE A 134 2.30 -16.74 -20.09
C PHE A 134 3.16 -16.51 -18.84
N GLN A 135 4.20 -17.31 -18.59
CA GLN A 135 5.18 -17.04 -17.53
C GLN A 135 6.15 -15.91 -17.87
N VAL A 136 6.34 -15.61 -19.16
CA VAL A 136 7.27 -14.57 -19.65
C VAL A 136 6.54 -13.28 -20.06
N LEU A 137 5.31 -13.39 -20.58
CA LEU A 137 4.48 -12.22 -20.91
C LEU A 137 4.37 -11.31 -19.68
N SER A 138 4.57 -10.01 -19.86
CA SER A 138 4.53 -8.99 -18.80
C SER A 138 5.47 -9.23 -17.61
N PHE A 139 6.61 -9.90 -17.80
CA PHE A 139 7.66 -9.94 -16.77
C PHE A 139 8.43 -8.62 -16.79
N THR A 140 8.06 -7.72 -15.90
CA THR A 140 8.93 -6.64 -15.43
C THR A 140 9.61 -7.12 -14.17
N ASP A 141 10.95 -7.10 -14.16
CA ASP A 141 11.71 -7.46 -12.97
C ASP A 141 11.58 -6.32 -11.96
N LEU A 142 10.53 -6.37 -11.15
CA LEU A 142 10.25 -5.39 -10.10
C LEU A 142 11.44 -5.20 -9.17
N SER A 143 12.30 -6.21 -8.99
CA SER A 143 13.51 -6.10 -8.16
C SER A 143 14.61 -5.23 -8.79
N LYS A 144 14.58 -5.01 -10.10
CA LYS A 144 15.52 -4.14 -10.82
C LYS A 144 14.97 -2.74 -11.04
N GLU A 145 13.67 -2.61 -11.30
CA GLU A 145 13.03 -1.32 -11.54
C GLU A 145 12.62 -0.61 -10.25
N ASP A 146 12.25 -1.37 -9.22
CA ASP A 146 11.83 -0.86 -7.91
C ASP A 146 12.38 -1.72 -6.76
N PRO A 147 13.72 -1.69 -6.51
CA PRO A 147 14.37 -2.52 -5.51
C PRO A 147 13.85 -2.28 -4.07
N PHE A 148 13.33 -1.08 -3.82
CA PHE A 148 12.85 -0.63 -2.51
C PHE A 148 11.33 -0.64 -2.41
N ASN A 149 10.61 -1.09 -3.44
CA ASN A 149 9.16 -1.13 -3.47
C ASN A 149 8.50 0.26 -3.30
N ASP A 150 9.20 1.33 -3.69
CA ASP A 150 8.76 2.73 -3.64
C ASP A 150 7.39 2.92 -4.31
N GLY A 151 7.11 2.18 -5.39
CA GLY A 151 5.86 2.25 -6.11
C GLY A 151 4.65 1.82 -5.26
N ASN A 152 4.80 0.72 -4.53
CA ASN A 152 3.73 0.18 -3.68
C ASN A 152 3.72 0.78 -2.27
N GLU A 153 4.82 1.39 -1.82
CA GLU A 153 4.91 2.05 -0.52
C GLU A 153 4.40 3.51 -0.53
N THR A 154 3.89 4.00 -1.67
CA THR A 154 3.22 5.30 -1.74
C THR A 154 1.72 5.20 -1.56
N PHE A 155 1.16 6.06 -0.71
CA PHE A 155 -0.29 6.18 -0.50
C PHE A 155 -0.75 7.62 -0.64
N GLN A 156 -2.02 7.79 -1.02
CA GLN A 156 -2.62 9.11 -1.16
C GLN A 156 -2.70 9.78 0.21
N GLN A 157 -2.18 11.00 0.30
CA GLN A 157 -2.23 11.81 1.50
C GLN A 157 -3.36 12.84 1.44
N MET A 158 -3.61 13.53 2.54
CA MET A 158 -4.58 14.62 2.58
C MET A 158 -4.04 15.83 1.78
N GLU A 159 -4.61 16.07 0.60
CA GLU A 159 -4.22 17.19 -0.28
C GLU A 159 -4.96 18.49 0.04
N GLN A 160 -6.05 18.45 0.81
CA GLN A 160 -6.81 19.65 1.19
C GLN A 160 -6.40 20.16 2.57
N LYS A 161 -6.23 21.48 2.67
CA LYS A 161 -6.05 22.19 3.94
C LYS A 161 -7.38 22.26 4.68
N ILE A 162 -7.46 21.69 5.87
CA ILE A 162 -8.63 21.75 6.75
C ILE A 162 -8.41 22.89 7.75
N ASP A 163 -8.72 24.11 7.34
CA ASP A 163 -8.54 25.30 8.19
C ASP A 163 -9.76 25.52 9.08
N THR A 164 -9.53 25.52 10.39
CA THR A 164 -10.55 25.75 11.42
C THR A 164 -9.99 26.74 12.44
N PRO A 165 -10.83 27.37 13.28
CA PRO A 165 -10.36 28.28 14.33
C PRO A 165 -9.33 27.67 15.30
N TYR A 166 -9.24 26.34 15.38
CA TYR A 166 -8.38 25.62 16.32
C TYR A 166 -7.28 24.78 15.65
N SER A 167 -7.26 24.71 14.31
CA SER A 167 -6.32 23.82 13.60
C SER A 167 -4.93 24.43 13.47
N VAL A 168 -3.94 23.57 13.26
CA VAL A 168 -2.65 23.95 12.69
C VAL A 168 -2.44 23.10 11.44
N ASN A 169 -2.00 23.72 10.36
CA ASN A 169 -1.92 23.10 9.03
C ASN A 169 -0.52 23.29 8.46
N ILE A 170 0.25 22.20 8.32
CA ILE A 170 1.64 22.25 7.86
C ILE A 170 1.73 21.69 6.43
N PRO A 171 2.23 22.47 5.45
CA PRO A 171 2.37 21.98 4.08
C PRO A 171 3.56 21.01 3.97
N TYR A 172 3.44 20.00 3.12
CA TYR A 172 4.54 19.09 2.80
C TYR A 172 4.43 18.51 1.39
N ASP A 173 5.54 18.04 0.85
CA ASP A 173 5.57 17.32 -0.42
C ASP A 173 5.59 15.81 -0.17
N TYR A 174 4.85 15.06 -0.97
CA TYR A 174 4.81 13.59 -0.90
C TYR A 174 4.76 12.97 -2.29
N ARG A 175 5.21 11.71 -2.41
CA ARG A 175 5.19 10.97 -3.67
C ARG A 175 3.95 10.08 -3.72
N PHE A 176 3.22 10.09 -4.83
CA PHE A 176 2.12 9.16 -5.09
C PHE A 176 1.96 8.87 -6.58
N LYS A 177 1.97 7.58 -6.93
CA LYS A 177 1.91 7.09 -8.33
C LYS A 177 2.98 7.74 -9.23
N GLY A 178 4.22 7.78 -8.75
CA GLY A 178 5.37 8.32 -9.49
C GLY A 178 5.40 9.84 -9.65
N LYS A 179 4.47 10.59 -9.03
CA LYS A 179 4.44 12.05 -9.07
C LYS A 179 4.65 12.63 -7.68
N ILE A 180 5.38 13.74 -7.60
CA ILE A 180 5.43 14.58 -6.40
C ILE A 180 4.14 15.40 -6.35
N ARG A 181 3.51 15.43 -5.19
CA ARG A 181 2.25 16.13 -4.91
C ARG A 181 2.38 16.91 -3.61
N LYS A 182 1.57 17.95 -3.48
CA LYS A 182 1.50 18.75 -2.25
C LYS A 182 0.40 18.20 -1.34
N GLY A 183 0.72 18.08 -0.06
CA GLY A 183 -0.18 17.63 0.99
C GLY A 183 -0.19 18.59 2.18
N TRP A 184 -1.11 18.33 3.11
CA TRP A 184 -1.24 19.07 4.36
C TRP A 184 -1.32 18.12 5.55
N VAL A 185 -0.45 18.32 6.53
CA VAL A 185 -0.63 17.74 7.86
C VAL A 185 -1.59 18.65 8.61
N ASN A 186 -2.82 18.17 8.81
CA ASN A 186 -3.89 18.92 9.46
C ASN A 186 -4.03 18.48 10.93
N PHE A 187 -3.47 19.25 11.87
CA PHE A 187 -3.76 19.12 13.29
C PHE A 187 -5.09 19.79 13.58
N VAL A 188 -6.20 19.06 13.42
CA VAL A 188 -7.56 19.62 13.57
C VAL A 188 -7.91 20.01 15.01
N ASN A 189 -7.26 19.40 16.01
CA ASN A 189 -7.52 19.67 17.42
C ASN A 189 -6.27 19.40 18.27
N LEU A 190 -5.54 20.46 18.62
CA LEU A 190 -4.35 20.39 19.49
C LEU A 190 -4.67 20.34 20.99
N PHE A 191 -5.94 20.53 21.39
CA PHE A 191 -6.34 20.43 22.81
C PHE A 191 -6.26 19.01 23.36
N ARG A 192 -6.14 18.00 22.48
CA ARG A 192 -5.94 16.59 22.85
C ARG A 192 -4.47 16.22 23.12
N ALA A 193 -3.62 17.23 23.24
CA ALA A 193 -2.17 17.14 23.30
C ALA A 193 -1.53 16.63 21.99
N LEU A 194 -0.31 17.08 21.75
CA LEU A 194 0.54 16.62 20.67
C LEU A 194 1.90 16.23 21.27
N LEU A 195 2.29 14.98 21.08
CA LEU A 195 3.60 14.47 21.50
C LEU A 195 4.52 14.38 20.29
N ILE A 196 5.62 15.15 20.31
CA ILE A 196 6.63 15.14 19.25
C ILE A 196 7.91 14.50 19.79
N ILE A 197 8.31 13.37 19.22
CA ILE A 197 9.50 12.61 19.62
C ILE A 197 10.54 12.68 18.52
N GLY A 198 11.81 12.84 18.89
CA GLY A 198 12.92 12.71 17.96
C GLY A 198 14.26 13.00 18.61
N THR A 199 15.35 12.61 17.96
CA THR A 199 16.73 12.85 18.43
C THR A 199 17.14 14.33 18.33
N PRO A 200 18.11 14.81 19.13
CA PRO A 200 18.70 16.14 18.92
C PRO A 200 19.14 16.33 17.47
N GLY A 201 18.86 17.49 16.87
CA GLY A 201 19.18 17.79 15.47
C GLY A 201 18.17 17.28 14.43
N SER A 202 17.12 16.55 14.82
CA SER A 202 16.13 16.01 13.87
C SER A 202 15.16 17.04 13.26
N GLY A 203 15.39 18.35 13.44
CA GLY A 203 14.56 19.41 12.86
C GLY A 203 13.18 19.65 13.50
N LYS A 204 12.87 19.09 14.67
CA LYS A 204 11.54 19.24 15.32
C LYS A 204 11.10 20.70 15.52
N SER A 205 12.03 21.57 15.90
CA SER A 205 11.74 22.99 16.12
C SER A 205 11.23 23.64 14.85
N PHE A 206 12.05 23.61 13.81
CA PHE A 206 11.74 24.19 12.51
C PHE A 206 10.51 23.56 11.85
N ALA A 207 10.42 22.23 11.82
CA ALA A 207 9.37 21.55 11.05
C ALA A 207 7.98 21.57 11.71
N LEU A 208 7.91 21.71 13.05
CA LEU A 208 6.66 21.56 13.80
C LEU A 208 6.42 22.69 14.80
N PHE A 209 7.36 22.94 15.73
CA PHE A 209 7.10 23.89 16.81
C PHE A 209 6.94 25.33 16.30
N GLU A 210 7.79 25.76 15.37
CA GLU A 210 7.73 27.11 14.78
C GLU A 210 6.40 27.33 14.05
N GLU A 211 6.00 26.39 13.19
CA GLU A 211 4.72 26.38 12.49
C GLU A 211 3.51 26.41 13.43
N ILE A 212 3.55 25.62 14.51
CA ILE A 212 2.48 25.60 15.51
C ILE A 212 2.40 26.94 16.25
N ILE A 213 3.53 27.48 16.70
CA ILE A 213 3.59 28.77 17.41
C ILE A 213 3.07 29.90 16.52
N GLU A 214 3.54 29.98 15.27
CA GLU A 214 3.08 30.98 14.31
C GLU A 214 1.57 30.94 14.14
N GLN A 215 1.01 29.76 13.85
CA GLN A 215 -0.41 29.63 13.53
C GLN A 215 -1.30 29.88 14.76
N LEU A 216 -0.89 29.43 15.95
CA LEU A 216 -1.64 29.68 17.18
C LEU A 216 -1.60 31.17 17.58
N ILE A 217 -0.46 31.85 17.45
CA ILE A 217 -0.37 33.30 17.65
C ILE A 217 -1.22 34.05 16.61
N GLY A 218 -1.16 33.62 15.34
CA GLY A 218 -1.99 34.18 14.27
C GLY A 218 -3.49 34.09 14.55
N LYS A 219 -3.89 33.04 15.28
CA LYS A 219 -5.26 32.78 15.77
C LYS A 219 -5.55 33.38 17.16
N MET A 220 -4.63 34.18 17.70
CA MET A 220 -4.74 34.90 18.98
C MET A 220 -4.91 33.98 20.21
N PHE A 221 -4.36 32.75 20.16
CA PHE A 221 -4.29 31.90 21.35
C PHE A 221 -3.22 32.40 22.34
N THR A 222 -3.52 32.25 23.62
CA THR A 222 -2.52 32.39 24.69
C THR A 222 -1.65 31.14 24.74
N LEU A 223 -0.33 31.33 24.71
CA LEU A 223 0.65 30.24 24.75
C LEU A 223 1.51 30.36 26.01
N LEU A 224 1.80 29.22 26.64
CA LEU A 224 2.86 29.08 27.62
C LEU A 224 4.01 28.31 26.96
N ILE A 225 5.10 29.00 26.64
CA ILE A 225 6.24 28.42 25.93
C ILE A 225 7.38 28.21 26.92
N TYR A 226 7.75 26.95 27.14
CA TYR A 226 8.95 26.60 27.90
C TYR A 226 10.15 26.51 26.96
N ASP A 227 11.00 27.53 26.96
CA ASP A 227 12.16 27.62 26.10
C ASP A 227 13.43 27.19 26.86
N PHE A 228 13.78 25.91 26.73
CA PHE A 228 14.98 25.36 27.37
C PHE A 228 16.29 25.98 26.83
N LYS A 229 16.28 26.52 25.62
CA LYS A 229 17.44 27.16 24.98
C LYS A 229 17.15 28.63 24.75
N PHE A 230 16.84 29.34 25.82
CA PHE A 230 16.50 30.76 25.74
C PHE A 230 17.60 31.55 25.00
N ASP A 231 17.29 32.41 24.03
CA ASP A 231 15.97 32.93 23.62
C ASP A 231 15.42 32.33 22.30
N THR A 232 15.74 31.09 21.94
CA THR A 232 15.41 30.52 20.62
C THR A 232 13.92 30.54 20.25
N LEU A 233 13.08 29.78 20.95
CA LEU A 233 11.64 29.74 20.69
C LEU A 233 10.96 31.06 21.09
N SER A 234 11.50 31.70 22.13
CA SER A 234 11.01 32.97 22.65
C SER A 234 11.07 34.08 21.60
N ARG A 235 12.18 34.17 20.86
CA ARG A 235 12.38 35.15 19.79
C ARG A 235 11.42 34.91 18.62
N ILE A 236 11.18 33.65 18.28
CA ILE A 236 10.22 33.27 17.22
C ILE A 236 8.81 33.70 17.62
N ALA A 237 8.38 33.32 18.83
CA ALA A 237 7.09 33.72 19.37
C ALA A 237 6.92 35.26 19.41
N TYR A 238 7.94 35.98 19.87
CA TYR A 238 7.92 37.44 19.93
C TYR A 238 7.77 38.07 18.53
N ASN A 239 8.49 37.57 17.53
CA ASN A 239 8.42 38.09 16.17
C ASN A 239 7.03 37.88 15.55
N HIS A 240 6.44 36.68 15.70
CA HIS A 240 5.08 36.42 15.21
C HIS A 240 4.03 37.24 15.96
N TRP A 241 4.20 37.41 17.27
CA TRP A 241 3.33 38.27 18.07
C TRP A 241 3.41 39.73 17.63
N LEU A 242 4.61 40.26 17.41
CA LEU A 242 4.83 41.62 16.95
C LEU A 242 4.22 41.85 15.56
N LYS A 243 4.44 40.92 14.63
CA LYS A 243 3.83 40.94 13.30
C LYS A 243 2.31 40.94 13.38
N LYS A 244 1.72 40.10 14.24
CA LYS A 244 0.27 40.05 14.43
C LYS A 244 -0.27 41.34 15.05
N LYS A 245 0.46 41.93 16.00
CA LYS A 245 0.12 43.21 16.63
C LYS A 245 0.10 44.35 15.61
N GLU A 246 1.13 44.45 14.78
CA GLU A 246 1.22 45.45 13.71
C GLU A 246 0.09 45.29 12.68
N GLN A 247 -0.17 44.04 12.26
CA GLN A 247 -1.27 43.70 11.36
C GLN A 247 -2.62 44.16 11.93
N LEU A 248 -2.93 43.80 13.18
CA LEU A 248 -4.18 44.20 13.82
C LEU A 248 -4.28 45.72 14.00
N GLY A 249 -3.17 46.39 14.31
CA GLY A 249 -3.15 47.85 14.41
C GLY A 249 -3.51 48.58 13.11
N THR A 250 -3.32 47.92 11.97
CA THR A 250 -3.60 48.48 10.63
C THR A 250 -4.96 48.01 10.10
N ASP A 251 -5.24 46.70 10.16
CA ASP A 251 -6.38 46.08 9.49
C ASP A 251 -7.64 46.02 10.38
N ASP A 252 -7.47 45.88 11.69
CA ASP A 252 -8.58 45.64 12.63
C ASP A 252 -8.24 46.16 14.05
N PRO A 253 -8.23 47.49 14.25
CA PRO A 253 -7.82 48.10 15.52
C PRO A 253 -8.70 47.70 16.71
N GLU A 254 -9.96 47.35 16.46
CA GLU A 254 -10.90 46.90 17.49
C GLU A 254 -10.47 45.57 18.12
N LYS A 255 -9.90 44.65 17.32
CA LYS A 255 -9.37 43.37 17.82
C LYS A 255 -8.03 43.46 18.52
N LEU A 256 -7.32 44.58 18.41
CA LEU A 256 -6.01 44.77 19.06
C LEU A 256 -6.09 44.57 20.59
N GLY A 257 -7.17 45.02 21.22
CA GLY A 257 -7.40 44.84 22.65
C GLY A 257 -7.61 43.39 23.08
N SER A 258 -7.90 42.48 22.14
CA SER A 258 -8.06 41.04 22.40
C SER A 258 -6.77 40.24 22.19
N LEU A 259 -5.70 40.86 21.67
CA LEU A 259 -4.42 40.18 21.47
C LEU A 259 -3.78 39.88 22.84
N PRO A 260 -3.41 38.61 23.14
CA PRO A 260 -2.70 38.29 24.38
C PRO A 260 -1.40 39.08 24.52
N GLY A 261 -1.10 39.54 25.74
CA GLY A 261 0.18 40.20 26.03
C GLY A 261 1.36 39.23 25.93
N PHE A 262 2.55 39.75 25.61
CA PHE A 262 3.79 38.97 25.59
C PHE A 262 4.56 39.19 26.89
N TYR A 263 4.74 38.12 27.66
CA TYR A 263 5.45 38.13 28.93
C TYR A 263 6.51 37.03 28.94
N THR A 264 7.62 37.32 29.61
CA THR A 264 8.79 36.44 29.72
C THR A 264 9.14 36.26 31.18
N ILE A 265 9.51 35.05 31.59
CA ILE A 265 10.11 34.79 32.89
C ILE A 265 11.43 34.08 32.63
N SER A 266 12.53 34.81 32.78
CA SER A 266 13.89 34.30 32.70
C SER A 266 14.54 34.38 34.08
N PHE A 267 15.16 33.29 34.52
CA PHE A 267 15.97 33.25 35.74
C PHE A 267 17.45 33.52 35.46
N ASP A 268 17.89 33.31 34.21
CA ASP A 268 19.28 33.54 33.79
C ASP A 268 19.52 34.99 33.39
N ASP A 269 18.50 35.68 32.84
CA ASP A 269 18.54 37.07 32.42
C ASP A 269 17.42 37.88 33.10
N PRO A 270 17.72 38.49 34.27
CA PRO A 270 16.76 39.32 35.00
C PRO A 270 16.35 40.60 34.29
N GLU A 271 17.11 41.09 33.31
CA GLU A 271 16.75 42.31 32.58
C GLU A 271 15.63 42.05 31.57
N ARG A 272 15.59 40.83 31.02
CA ARG A 272 14.56 40.38 30.08
C ARG A 272 13.37 39.70 30.76
N THR A 273 13.33 39.68 32.09
CA THR A 273 12.27 39.02 32.85
C THR A 273 11.17 40.01 33.25
N HIS A 274 9.92 39.60 33.10
CA HIS A 274 8.78 40.30 33.69
C HIS A 274 8.66 39.88 35.15
N ARG A 275 8.43 40.86 36.03
CA ARG A 275 8.26 40.58 37.47
C ARG A 275 7.00 39.75 37.68
N ASN A 276 7.16 38.63 38.38
CA ASN A 276 6.08 37.75 38.78
C ASN A 276 6.19 37.47 40.28
N ASN A 277 5.07 37.59 41.00
CA ASN A 277 4.96 37.14 42.37
C ASN A 277 4.01 35.92 42.42
N PRO A 278 4.53 34.68 42.48
CA PRO A 278 3.70 33.48 42.50
C PRO A 278 2.91 33.32 43.80
N ILE A 279 3.29 34.04 44.87
CA ILE A 279 2.59 34.09 46.16
C ILE A 279 1.85 35.42 46.35
N SER A 280 1.33 35.99 45.25
CA SER A 280 0.50 37.19 45.32
C SER A 280 -0.78 36.91 46.14
N PRO A 281 -1.15 37.78 47.10
CA PRO A 281 -2.41 37.65 47.84
C PRO A 281 -3.65 37.58 46.94
N TYR A 282 -3.56 38.12 45.71
CA TYR A 282 -4.64 38.03 44.73
C TYR A 282 -4.92 36.59 44.25
N LEU A 283 -3.91 35.72 44.27
CA LEU A 283 -3.99 34.31 43.84
C LEU A 283 -4.30 33.35 45.01
N MET A 284 -4.12 33.78 46.25
CA MET A 284 -4.33 32.96 47.46
C MET A 284 -5.56 33.45 48.22
N LYS A 285 -6.76 33.06 47.76
CA LYS A 285 -8.03 33.51 48.34
C LYS A 285 -8.56 32.56 49.41
N SER A 286 -8.08 31.33 49.42
CA SER A 286 -8.47 30.27 50.35
C SER A 286 -7.25 29.59 50.97
N GLN A 287 -7.48 28.87 52.07
CA GLN A 287 -6.45 28.03 52.68
C GLN A 287 -5.97 26.93 51.73
N ILE A 288 -6.85 26.46 50.82
CA ILE A 288 -6.50 25.46 49.80
C ILE A 288 -5.48 26.04 48.82
N ASP A 289 -5.70 27.27 48.33
CA ASP A 289 -4.75 27.93 47.42
C ASP A 289 -3.37 28.09 48.05
N ALA A 290 -3.32 28.43 49.35
CA ALA A 290 -2.08 28.54 50.09
C ALA A 290 -1.36 27.18 50.24
N SER A 291 -2.12 26.12 50.55
CA SER A 291 -1.59 24.75 50.65
C SER A 291 -1.09 24.21 49.30
N ASP A 292 -1.80 24.50 48.20
CA ASP A 292 -1.40 24.13 46.85
C ASP A 292 -0.13 24.89 46.42
N ALA A 293 -0.06 26.20 46.68
CA ALA A 293 1.13 27.00 46.40
C ALA A 293 2.35 26.50 47.20
N ALA A 294 2.18 26.24 48.51
CA ALA A 294 3.21 25.65 49.35
C ALA A 294 3.65 24.28 48.83
N THR A 295 2.70 23.43 48.45
CA THR A 295 2.96 22.10 47.86
C THR A 295 3.82 22.21 46.60
N ILE A 296 3.44 23.10 45.68
CA ILE A 296 4.16 23.31 44.42
C ILE A 296 5.58 23.82 44.68
N ILE A 297 5.75 24.81 45.55
CA ILE A 297 7.07 25.38 45.88
C ILE A 297 7.96 24.32 46.52
N MET A 298 7.49 23.65 47.56
CA MET A 298 8.28 22.68 48.32
C MET A 298 8.67 21.46 47.48
N LYS A 299 7.76 20.95 46.64
CA LYS A 299 8.06 19.85 45.72
C LYS A 299 9.05 20.24 44.63
N ASN A 300 9.02 21.49 44.14
CA ASN A 300 10.01 21.95 43.16
C ASN A 300 11.39 22.20 43.77
N LEU A 301 11.46 22.63 45.04
CA LEU A 301 12.72 22.77 45.78
C LEU A 301 13.38 21.42 46.10
N ASN A 302 12.57 20.41 46.47
CA ASN A 302 13.07 19.06 46.73
C ASN A 302 12.40 18.01 45.82
N LYS A 303 13.10 17.64 44.74
CA LYS A 303 12.64 16.64 43.76
C LYS A 303 12.42 15.24 44.35
N GLU A 304 13.02 14.92 45.49
CA GLU A 304 12.77 13.63 46.17
C GLU A 304 11.35 13.57 46.73
N TRP A 305 10.81 14.69 47.20
CA TRP A 305 9.44 14.77 47.73
C TRP A 305 8.37 14.61 46.63
N ILE A 306 8.76 14.74 45.36
CA ILE A 306 7.91 14.37 44.23
C ILE A 306 7.78 12.85 44.12
N LYS A 307 8.86 12.11 44.42
CA LYS A 307 8.94 10.65 44.27
C LYS A 307 8.53 9.91 45.53
N GLN A 308 8.87 10.45 46.70
CA GLN A 308 8.62 9.87 48.01
C GLN A 308 7.65 10.77 48.75
N ASN A 309 6.43 10.28 48.94
CA ASN A 309 5.38 10.99 49.66
C ASN A 309 5.57 10.76 51.18
N ASP A 310 6.76 11.06 51.70
CA ASP A 310 7.20 10.75 53.06
C ASP A 310 6.51 11.66 54.10
N PHE A 311 6.32 11.16 55.32
CA PHE A 311 5.60 11.83 56.41
C PHE A 311 6.13 13.24 56.69
N PHE A 312 7.45 13.43 56.67
CA PHE A 312 8.06 14.74 56.91
C PHE A 312 7.73 15.75 55.82
N SER A 313 7.62 15.31 54.56
CA SER A 313 7.24 16.18 53.45
C SER A 313 5.79 16.67 53.58
N ARG A 314 4.87 15.81 54.04
CA ARG A 314 3.47 16.18 54.29
C ARG A 314 3.27 17.02 55.54
N SER A 315 4.11 16.84 56.56
CA SER A 315 3.99 17.59 57.82
C SER A 315 4.56 19.00 57.72
N ALA A 316 5.47 19.23 56.77
CA ALA A 316 6.07 20.54 56.51
C ALA A 316 5.24 21.44 55.59
N ILE A 317 4.29 20.86 54.84
CA ILE A 317 3.39 21.54 53.88
C ILE A 317 2.03 21.76 54.54
#